data_AF-A0A815R0D2-F1
#
_entry.id   AF-A0A815R0D2-F1
#
_cell.length_a   1.000
_cell.length_b   1.000
_cell.length_c   1.000
_cell.angle_alpha   90.00
_cell.angle_beta   90.00
_cell.angle_gamma   90.00
#
_symmetry.space_group_name_H-M   'P 1'
#
loop_
_entity.id
_entity.type
_entity.pdbx_description
1 polymer ?
#
loop_
_entity_poly.entity_id
_entity_poly.type
_entity_poly.pdbx_seq_one_letter_code
_entity_poly.pdbx_strand_id
1 'polypeptide(L)'
;IKENDGEKYKELLDEHLKSRCEADYEGSAGGTESTAIVKIFCRSEERHQLRYLQYVADGDTKTDVSIVEAEPYGDNVIIDRKQCINHFSKRMHNRLATIKRQ
;
A
#
# COMPACT_ATOMS: atom_id res chain seq x y z
N ILE A 1 -9.36 -15.17 9.62
CA ILE A 1 -10.81 -15.22 9.83
C ILE A 1 -11.39 -14.34 8.76
N LYS A 2 -12.04 -14.92 7.77
CA LYS A 2 -12.68 -14.18 6.69
C LYS A 2 -14.05 -13.71 7.17
N GLU A 3 -14.65 -12.71 6.55
CA GLU A 3 -16.05 -12.31 6.83
C GLU A 3 -17.01 -13.52 6.75
N ASN A 4 -16.67 -14.49 5.90
CA ASN A 4 -17.42 -15.72 5.69
C ASN A 4 -17.35 -16.72 6.89
N ASP A 5 -16.49 -16.48 7.88
CA ASP A 5 -16.38 -17.27 9.11
C ASP A 5 -17.42 -16.85 10.18
N GLY A 6 -18.46 -16.11 9.77
CA GLY A 6 -19.78 -16.02 10.41
C GLY A 6 -19.77 -15.53 11.85
N GLU A 7 -19.78 -16.46 12.81
CA GLU A 7 -19.87 -16.15 14.24
C GLU A 7 -18.56 -15.62 14.81
N LYS A 8 -17.42 -16.23 14.44
CA LYS A 8 -16.11 -15.84 14.97
C LYS A 8 -15.69 -14.46 14.47
N TYR A 9 -16.07 -14.10 13.25
CA TYR A 9 -15.84 -12.76 12.71
C TYR A 9 -16.64 -11.70 13.47
N LYS A 10 -17.91 -11.99 13.79
CA LYS A 10 -18.79 -11.08 14.55
C LYS A 10 -18.27 -10.82 15.96
N GLU A 11 -17.85 -11.85 16.67
CA GLU A 11 -17.27 -11.70 18.01
C GLU A 11 -16.04 -10.79 18.02
N LEU A 12 -15.14 -10.99 17.05
CA LEU A 12 -13.94 -10.15 16.90
C LEU A 12 -14.26 -8.72 16.47
N LEU A 13 -15.26 -8.55 15.60
CA LEU A 13 -15.71 -7.22 15.19
C LEU A 13 -16.32 -6.47 16.38
N ASP A 14 -17.17 -7.12 17.16
CA ASP A 14 -17.77 -6.53 18.37
C ASP A 14 -16.70 -6.14 19.40
N GLU A 15 -15.67 -6.97 19.61
CA GLU A 15 -14.54 -6.64 20.48
C GLU A 15 -13.75 -5.44 19.93
N HIS A 16 -13.47 -5.42 18.63
CA HIS A 16 -12.78 -4.32 17.97
C HIS A 16 -13.57 -3.00 18.05
N LEU A 17 -14.89 -3.04 17.84
CA LEU A 17 -15.76 -1.86 17.91
C LEU A 17 -15.95 -1.35 19.34
N LYS A 18 -15.84 -2.22 20.36
CA LYS A 18 -15.77 -1.81 21.77
C LYS A 18 -14.44 -1.16 22.11
N SER A 19 -13.38 -1.47 21.37
CA SER A 19 -12.09 -0.78 21.44
C SER A 19 -12.10 0.49 20.58
N ARG A 20 -11.11 1.37 20.76
CA ARG A 20 -10.93 2.52 19.86
C ARG A 20 -10.35 2.01 18.53
N CYS A 21 -11.18 1.93 17.50
CA CYS A 21 -10.73 1.66 16.14
C CYS A 21 -9.69 2.71 15.68
N GLU A 22 -8.57 2.26 15.12
CA GLU A 22 -7.49 3.10 14.60
C GLU A 22 -7.42 3.09 13.07
N ALA A 23 -8.45 2.57 12.38
CA ALA A 23 -8.48 2.55 10.94
C ALA A 23 -8.40 3.99 10.38
N ASP A 24 -7.45 4.23 9.49
CA ASP A 24 -7.15 5.54 8.89
C ASP A 24 -7.46 5.60 7.39
N TYR A 25 -8.09 4.55 6.87
CA TYR A 25 -8.51 4.38 5.49
C TYR A 25 -9.78 3.52 5.40
N GLU A 26 -10.72 3.96 4.57
CA GLU A 26 -11.93 3.22 4.22
C GLU A 26 -11.88 2.87 2.72
N GLY A 27 -12.02 1.59 2.39
CA GLY A 27 -12.01 1.13 1.00
C GLY A 27 -11.42 -0.27 0.85
N SER A 28 -11.10 -0.65 -0.40
CA SER A 28 -10.48 -1.95 -0.66
C SER A 28 -9.07 -2.02 -0.11
N ALA A 29 -8.66 -3.20 0.38
CA ALA A 29 -7.30 -3.42 0.88
C ALA A 29 -6.20 -3.05 -0.14
N GLY A 30 -6.46 -3.21 -1.44
CA GLY A 30 -5.52 -2.81 -2.50
C GLY A 30 -5.41 -1.30 -2.73
N GLY A 31 -6.31 -0.48 -2.20
CA GLY A 31 -6.24 0.98 -2.28
C GLY A 31 -5.62 1.65 -1.03
N THR A 32 -5.36 0.87 0.02
CA THR A 32 -4.74 1.38 1.25
C THR A 32 -3.33 1.90 0.97
N GLU A 33 -2.53 1.16 0.19
CA GLU A 33 -1.15 1.54 -0.14
C GLU A 33 -1.10 2.85 -0.93
N SER A 34 -1.90 2.97 -2.00
CA SER A 34 -1.93 4.18 -2.83
C SER A 34 -2.34 5.41 -2.04
N THR A 35 -3.39 5.28 -1.22
CA THR A 35 -3.90 6.40 -0.40
C THR A 35 -2.90 6.79 0.68
N ALA A 36 -2.27 5.81 1.34
CA ALA A 36 -1.28 6.07 2.39
C ALA A 36 -0.05 6.80 1.83
N ILE A 37 0.48 6.36 0.69
CA ILE A 37 1.66 6.98 0.06
C ILE A 37 1.38 8.44 -0.32
N VAL A 38 0.26 8.72 -1.00
CA VAL A 38 -0.13 10.10 -1.33
C VAL A 38 -0.24 10.95 -0.07
N LYS A 39 -0.95 10.47 0.96
CA LYS A 39 -1.14 11.19 2.22
C LYS A 39 0.17 11.47 2.95
N ILE A 40 1.12 10.53 2.93
CA ILE A 40 2.45 10.69 3.56
C ILE A 40 3.28 11.73 2.80
N PHE A 41 3.29 11.67 1.46
CA PHE A 41 4.10 12.55 0.63
C PHE A 41 3.57 13.99 0.63
N CYS A 42 2.26 14.21 0.45
CA CYS A 42 1.68 15.55 0.42
C CYS A 42 1.89 16.31 1.73
N ARG A 43 1.89 15.63 2.90
CA ARG A 43 2.07 16.29 4.21
C ARG A 43 3.53 16.38 4.65
N SER A 44 4.49 15.83 3.89
CA SER A 44 5.85 15.65 4.38
C SER A 44 6.60 16.97 4.54
N GLU A 45 6.42 17.92 3.61
CA GLU A 45 7.09 19.22 3.70
C GLU A 45 6.56 20.04 4.87
N GLU A 46 5.24 20.12 5.02
CA GLU A 46 4.60 20.87 6.11
C GLU A 46 4.98 20.29 7.48
N ARG A 47 4.92 18.96 7.62
CA ARG A 47 5.09 18.29 8.93
C ARG A 47 6.55 18.05 9.30
N HIS A 48 7.42 17.86 8.32
CA HIS A 48 8.77 17.34 8.53
C HIS A 48 9.86 18.09 7.75
N GLN A 49 9.51 19.10 6.95
CA GLN A 49 10.44 19.91 6.15
C GLN A 49 11.33 19.06 5.22
N LEU A 50 10.76 17.98 4.67
CA LEU A 50 11.47 17.05 3.79
C LEU A 50 10.60 16.61 2.62
N ARG A 51 11.27 16.22 1.53
CA ARG A 51 10.66 15.62 0.34
C ARG A 51 11.16 14.20 0.18
N TYR A 52 10.24 13.28 -0.12
CA TYR A 52 10.58 11.91 -0.45
C TYR A 52 10.73 11.76 -1.96
N LEU A 53 11.88 11.28 -2.42
CA LEU A 53 12.12 11.07 -3.85
C LEU A 53 11.92 9.61 -4.28
N GLN A 54 11.74 8.71 -3.31
CA GLN A 54 11.67 7.27 -3.55
C GLN A 54 10.70 6.61 -2.57
N TYR A 55 10.00 5.57 -3.02
CA TYR A 55 9.20 4.69 -2.16
C TYR A 55 9.37 3.22 -2.54
N VAL A 56 9.09 2.32 -1.61
CA VAL A 56 9.09 0.86 -1.85
C VAL A 56 7.66 0.38 -1.89
N ALA A 57 7.26 -0.35 -2.95
CA ALA A 57 5.90 -0.85 -3.14
C ALA A 57 5.85 -2.38 -3.31
N ASP A 58 4.71 -2.99 -2.97
CA ASP A 58 4.45 -4.45 -3.10
C ASP A 58 4.03 -4.86 -4.52
N GLY A 59 4.37 -4.06 -5.53
CA GLY A 59 4.19 -4.41 -6.94
C GLY A 59 2.84 -4.03 -7.55
N ASP A 60 1.91 -3.45 -6.79
CA ASP A 60 0.70 -2.84 -7.35
C ASP A 60 1.05 -1.54 -8.09
N THR A 61 0.64 -1.44 -9.35
CA THR A 61 0.96 -0.28 -10.20
C THR A 61 0.06 0.92 -9.97
N LYS A 62 -1.05 0.73 -9.25
CA LYS A 62 -2.03 1.81 -8.97
C LYS A 62 -1.43 2.93 -8.13
N THR A 63 -0.52 2.60 -7.22
CA THR A 63 0.20 3.55 -6.39
C THR A 63 0.98 4.57 -7.23
N ASP A 64 1.59 4.12 -8.33
CA ASP A 64 2.38 4.99 -9.21
C ASP A 64 1.52 6.05 -9.88
N VAL A 65 0.33 5.64 -10.34
CA VAL A 65 -0.62 6.57 -10.95
C VAL A 65 -1.07 7.60 -9.91
N SER A 66 -1.45 7.15 -8.72
CA SER A 66 -1.91 8.04 -7.65
C SER A 66 -0.87 9.04 -7.19
N ILE A 67 0.41 8.66 -7.09
CA ILE A 67 1.47 9.58 -6.65
C ILE A 67 1.84 10.59 -7.74
N VAL A 68 1.78 10.19 -9.02
CA VAL A 68 2.00 11.09 -10.15
C VAL A 68 0.88 12.11 -10.25
N GLU A 69 -0.39 11.68 -10.16
CA GLU A 69 -1.55 12.58 -10.20
C GLU A 69 -1.61 13.55 -9.00
N ALA A 70 -1.08 13.14 -7.84
CA ALA A 70 -1.09 13.97 -6.64
C ALA A 70 -0.04 15.09 -6.65
N GLU A 71 0.98 15.01 -7.52
CA GLU A 71 2.07 15.98 -7.67
C GLU A 71 2.54 16.59 -6.33
N PRO A 72 2.92 15.77 -5.33
CA PRO A 72 3.07 16.22 -3.94
C PRO A 72 4.15 17.31 -3.76
N TYR A 73 5.05 17.46 -4.72
CA TYR A 73 6.12 18.47 -4.72
C TYR A 73 6.18 19.28 -6.03
N GLY A 74 5.14 19.22 -6.87
CA GLY A 74 5.02 19.87 -8.17
C GLY A 74 5.80 19.21 -9.33
N ASP A 75 5.62 19.75 -10.53
CA ASP A 75 6.00 19.17 -11.85
C ASP A 75 7.49 18.86 -12.02
N ASN A 76 8.36 19.49 -11.21
CA ASN A 76 9.81 19.36 -11.34
C ASN A 76 10.41 18.24 -10.47
N VAL A 77 9.59 17.48 -9.75
CA VAL A 77 10.06 16.44 -8.83
C VAL A 77 9.57 15.07 -9.28
N ILE A 78 10.52 14.23 -9.68
CA ILE A 78 10.27 12.84 -10.05
C ILE A 78 10.40 11.96 -8.81
N ILE A 79 9.37 11.18 -8.52
CA ILE A 79 9.35 10.20 -7.44
C ILE A 79 9.54 8.81 -8.04
N ASP A 80 10.59 8.10 -7.62
CA ASP A 80 10.97 6.80 -8.16
C ASP A 80 10.45 5.65 -7.31
N ARG A 81 9.76 4.70 -7.96
CA ARG A 81 9.31 3.47 -7.31
C ARG A 81 10.45 2.44 -7.26
N LYS A 82 10.72 1.95 -6.05
CA LYS A 82 11.48 0.73 -5.80
C LYS A 82 10.54 -0.46 -5.56
N GLN A 83 10.97 -1.63 -6.01
CA GLN A 83 10.22 -2.86 -5.77
C GLN A 83 10.60 -3.49 -4.43
N CYS A 84 9.61 -3.99 -3.69
CA CYS A 84 9.85 -4.80 -2.51
C CYS A 84 10.64 -6.08 -2.86
N ILE A 85 11.74 -6.34 -2.14
CA ILE A 85 12.62 -7.51 -2.40
C ILE A 85 11.89 -8.85 -2.25
N ASN A 86 10.93 -8.92 -1.33
CA ASN A 86 10.10 -10.11 -1.13
C ASN A 86 9.20 -10.34 -2.35
N HIS A 87 8.62 -9.26 -2.88
CA HIS A 87 7.81 -9.34 -4.09
C HIS A 87 8.64 -9.71 -5.31
N PHE A 88 9.82 -9.11 -5.46
CA PHE A 88 10.78 -9.46 -6.50
C PHE A 88 11.11 -10.96 -6.46
N SER A 89 11.45 -11.47 -5.28
CA SER A 89 11.77 -12.88 -5.05
C SER A 89 10.59 -13.80 -5.37
N LYS A 90 9.37 -13.45 -4.95
CA LYS A 90 8.14 -14.20 -5.29
C LYS A 90 7.92 -14.26 -6.80
N ARG A 91 8.10 -13.14 -7.51
CA ARG A 91 7.97 -13.06 -8.96
C ARG A 91 8.99 -13.97 -9.67
N MET A 92 10.25 -13.91 -9.25
CA MET A 92 11.31 -14.78 -9.75
C MET A 92 10.97 -16.26 -9.53
N HIS A 93 10.60 -16.63 -8.30
CA HIS A 93 10.20 -17.99 -7.95
C HIS A 93 9.04 -18.51 -8.82
N ASN A 94 7.97 -17.72 -8.95
CA ASN A 94 6.79 -18.09 -9.74
C ASN A 94 7.14 -18.29 -11.22
N ARG A 95 8.04 -17.46 -11.77
CA ARG A 95 8.51 -17.59 -13.15
C ARG A 95 9.29 -18.88 -13.34
N LEU A 96 10.23 -19.19 -12.44
CA LEU A 96 10.99 -20.44 -12.46
C LEU A 96 10.08 -21.67 -12.33
N ALA A 97 9.09 -21.63 -11.42
CA ALA A 97 8.13 -22.70 -11.23
C ALA A 97 7.26 -22.94 -12.48
N THR A 98 6.91 -21.88 -13.21
CA THR A 98 6.18 -21.99 -14.48
C THR A 98 7.02 -22.66 -15.56
N ILE A 99 8.29 -22.27 -15.68
CA ILE A 99 9.22 -22.86 -16.65
C ILE A 99 9.44 -24.34 -16.36
N LYS A 100 9.56 -24.75 -15.09
CA LYS A 100 9.73 -26.15 -14.70
C LYS A 100 8.54 -27.05 -15.09
N ARG A 101 7.35 -26.47 -15.28
CA ARG A 101 6.12 -27.20 -15.63
C ARG A 101 5.88 -27.30 -17.14
N GLN A 102 6.75 -26.71 -17.96
CA GLN A 102 6.78 -26.85 -19.42
C GLN A 102 7.69 -28.00 -19.81
#